data_AF-A0A938SVX9-F1
#
_entry.id   AF-A0A938SVX9-F1
#
_cell.length_a   1.000
_cell.length_b   1.000
_cell.length_c   1.000
_cell.angle_alpha   90.00
_cell.angle_beta   90.00
_cell.angle_gamma   90.00
#
_symmetry.space_group_name_H-M   'P 1'
#
loop_
_entity.id
_entity.type
_entity.pdbx_description
1 polymer ?
#
loop_
_entity_poly.entity_id
_entity_poly.type
_entity_poly.pdbx_seq_one_letter_code
_entity_poly.pdbx_strand_id
1 'polypeptide(L)'
;MIDLDAEPEQGRGFVFREASPAALLDAVTRASAFFARPAALATARRRVMALDFSWERSAGDYLLLYAAARSARRGAEAEVAQRLAAIEVNQARDSRPRPGQDP
;
A
#
# COMPACT_ATOMS: atom_id res chain seq x y z
N MET A 1 -4.18 15.54 1.67
CA MET A 1 -3.77 16.90 2.07
C MET A 1 -5.02 17.66 2.50
N ILE A 2 -5.00 18.37 3.62
CA ILE A 2 -6.17 19.08 4.18
C ILE A 2 -6.03 20.57 3.86
N ASP A 3 -7.10 21.19 3.37
CA ASP A 3 -7.13 22.61 2.99
C ASP A 3 -7.21 23.52 4.23
N LEU A 4 -6.40 24.58 4.25
CA LEU A 4 -6.31 25.54 5.35
C LEU A 4 -7.55 26.43 5.51
N ASP A 5 -8.28 26.72 4.44
CA ASP A 5 -9.50 27.53 4.55
C ASP A 5 -10.69 26.66 4.98
N ALA A 6 -10.69 25.37 4.62
CA ALA A 6 -11.72 24.44 5.07
C ALA A 6 -11.54 24.00 6.53
N GLU A 7 -10.29 23.74 6.94
CA GLU A 7 -9.96 23.29 8.30
C GLU A 7 -8.75 24.07 8.85
N PRO A 8 -8.93 25.27 9.43
CA PRO A 8 -7.81 26.10 9.89
C PRO A 8 -6.87 25.43 10.90
N GLU A 9 -7.42 24.57 11.76
CA GLU A 9 -6.68 23.88 12.82
C GLU A 9 -5.96 22.61 12.37
N GLN A 10 -6.38 22.01 11.25
CA GLN A 10 -5.81 20.74 10.74
C GLN A 10 -5.18 20.87 9.35
N GLY A 11 -5.45 21.97 8.66
CA GLY A 11 -5.00 22.28 7.33
C GLY A 11 -3.48 22.28 7.21
N ARG A 12 -3.01 21.80 6.07
CA ARG A 12 -1.58 21.61 5.75
C ARG A 12 -1.16 22.32 4.47
N GLY A 13 -2.07 23.05 3.83
CA GLY A 13 -1.81 23.86 2.65
C GLY A 13 -3.09 24.26 1.93
N PHE A 14 -2.97 24.62 0.66
CA PHE A 14 -4.07 25.03 -0.21
C PHE A 14 -4.28 23.98 -1.30
N VAL A 15 -5.49 23.47 -1.40
CA VAL A 15 -5.83 22.35 -2.29
C VAL A 15 -6.81 22.83 -3.35
N PHE A 16 -6.62 22.39 -4.59
CA PHE A 16 -7.59 22.50 -5.67
C PHE A 16 -8.04 21.09 -6.06
N ARG A 17 -9.36 20.88 -6.19
CA ARG A 17 -9.92 19.54 -6.47
C ARG A 17 -10.03 19.23 -7.95
N GLU A 18 -10.36 20.24 -8.73
CA GLU A 18 -10.46 20.13 -10.18
C GLU A 18 -9.09 20.34 -10.80
N ALA A 19 -8.66 19.46 -11.70
CA ALA A 19 -7.40 19.60 -12.45
C ALA A 19 -7.55 20.65 -13.59
N SER A 20 -7.96 21.86 -13.24
CA SER A 20 -8.16 22.98 -14.17
C SER A 20 -7.21 24.15 -13.87
N PRO A 21 -6.80 24.95 -14.88
CA PRO A 21 -5.97 26.12 -14.65
C PRO A 21 -6.60 27.15 -13.70
N ALA A 22 -7.93 27.30 -13.77
CA ALA A 22 -8.67 28.22 -12.91
C ALA A 22 -8.63 27.78 -11.44
N ALA A 23 -8.81 26.49 -11.16
CA ALA A 23 -8.75 25.97 -9.80
C ALA A 23 -7.34 26.06 -9.20
N LEU A 24 -6.30 25.84 -10.01
CA LEU A 24 -4.91 26.07 -9.59
C LEU A 24 -4.66 27.54 -9.26
N LEU A 25 -5.09 28.46 -10.13
CA LEU A 25 -4.93 29.90 -9.92
C LEU A 25 -5.61 30.34 -8.62
N ASP A 26 -6.84 29.90 -8.37
CA ASP A 26 -7.55 30.18 -7.11
C ASP A 26 -6.74 29.72 -5.88
N ALA A 27 -6.24 28.48 -5.88
CA ALA A 27 -5.44 27.97 -4.76
C ALA A 27 -4.16 28.80 -4.52
N VAL A 28 -3.47 29.22 -5.58
CA VAL A 28 -2.29 30.09 -5.48
C VAL A 28 -2.64 31.49 -4.97
N THR A 29 -3.76 32.06 -5.41
CA THR A 29 -4.27 33.34 -4.91
C THR A 29 -4.59 33.26 -3.41
N ARG A 30 -5.27 32.20 -2.95
CA ARG A 30 -5.55 31.96 -1.53
C ARG A 30 -4.26 31.83 -0.72
N ALA A 31 -3.30 31.05 -1.22
CA ALA A 31 -1.99 30.89 -0.59
C ALA A 31 -1.24 32.22 -0.45
N SER A 32 -1.28 33.06 -1.49
CA SER A 32 -0.62 34.37 -1.51
C SER A 32 -1.28 35.35 -0.53
N ALA A 33 -2.61 35.36 -0.45
CA ALA A 33 -3.34 36.15 0.54
C ALA A 33 -3.06 35.70 1.98
N PHE A 34 -2.91 34.39 2.20
CA PHE A 34 -2.57 33.84 3.51
C PHE A 34 -1.13 34.18 3.93
N PHE A 35 -0.20 34.30 2.98
CA PHE A 35 1.20 34.67 3.25
C PHE A 35 1.31 36.05 3.95
N ALA A 36 0.37 36.96 3.69
CA ALA A 36 0.29 38.26 4.36
C ALA A 36 -0.09 38.18 5.85
N ARG A 37 -0.37 36.98 6.40
CA ARG A 37 -0.80 36.75 7.80
C ARG A 37 0.30 36.04 8.60
N PRO A 38 1.33 36.76 9.11
CA PRO A 38 2.55 36.15 9.65
C PRO A 38 2.33 35.21 10.84
N ALA A 39 1.40 35.55 11.75
CA ALA A 39 1.09 34.71 12.92
C ALA A 39 0.41 33.39 12.54
N ALA A 40 -0.57 33.45 11.62
CA ALA A 40 -1.25 32.26 11.09
C ALA A 40 -0.28 31.39 10.28
N LEU A 41 0.57 32.03 9.46
CA LEU A 41 1.60 31.36 8.69
C LEU A 41 2.62 30.63 9.57
N ALA A 42 3.10 31.26 10.65
CA ALA A 42 4.03 30.63 11.58
C ALA A 42 3.40 29.38 12.24
N THR A 43 2.12 29.45 12.61
CA THR A 43 1.39 28.34 13.21
C THR A 43 1.21 27.18 12.23
N ALA A 44 0.72 27.45 11.02
CA ALA A 44 0.58 26.44 9.97
C ALA A 44 1.94 25.82 9.60
N ARG A 45 3.00 26.65 9.49
CA ARG A 45 4.35 26.17 9.17
C ARG A 45 4.91 25.23 10.24
N ARG A 46 4.81 25.58 11.52
CA ARG A 46 5.24 24.68 12.63
C ARG A 46 4.53 23.34 12.57
N ARG A 47 3.21 23.36 12.33
CA ARG A 47 2.40 22.14 12.19
C ARG A 47 2.89 21.26 11.03
N VAL A 48 3.10 21.85 9.86
CA VAL A 48 3.57 21.12 8.66
C VAL A 48 4.98 20.59 8.85
N MET A 49 5.88 21.37 9.47
CA MET A 49 7.27 20.96 9.73
C MET A 49 7.38 19.85 10.79
N ALA A 50 6.36 19.67 11.63
CA ALA A 50 6.30 18.57 12.60
C ALA A 50 5.76 17.26 11.99
N LEU A 51 5.35 17.26 10.72
CA LEU A 51 4.91 16.05 10.05
C LEU A 51 6.10 15.16 9.72
N ASP A 52 5.92 13.86 9.95
CA ASP A 52 6.87 12.86 9.52
C ASP A 52 6.70 12.59 8.02
N PHE A 53 7.69 13.03 7.24
CA PHE A 53 7.81 12.75 5.81
C PHE A 53 8.85 11.66 5.52
N SER A 54 9.24 10.88 6.53
CA SER A 54 10.14 9.76 6.34
C SER A 54 9.50 8.65 5.50
N TRP A 55 10.36 7.83 4.91
CA TRP A 55 9.95 6.64 4.17
C TRP A 55 9.76 5.43 5.08
N GLU A 56 9.99 5.53 6.39
CA GLU A 56 10.04 4.37 7.30
C GLU A 56 8.72 3.60 7.31
N ARG A 57 7.59 4.31 7.44
CA ARG A 57 6.26 3.69 7.40
C ARG A 57 6.00 3.00 6.07
N SER A 58 6.16 3.71 4.96
CA SER A 58 5.91 3.17 3.62
C SER A 58 6.83 2.00 3.28
N ALA A 59 8.10 2.04 3.73
CA ALA A 59 9.06 0.95 3.55
C ALA A 59 8.64 -0.28 4.39
N GLY A 60 8.20 -0.07 5.63
CA GLY A 60 7.65 -1.13 6.48
C GLY A 60 6.44 -1.81 5.83
N ASP A 61 5.48 -1.02 5.35
CA ASP A 61 4.29 -1.51 4.64
C ASP A 61 4.66 -2.30 3.38
N TYR A 62 5.66 -1.81 2.62
CA TYR A 62 6.16 -2.51 1.44
C TYR A 62 6.83 -3.84 1.77
N LEU A 63 7.64 -3.90 2.84
CA LEU A 63 8.26 -5.13 3.31
C LEU A 63 7.22 -6.16 3.75
N LEU A 64 6.16 -5.73 4.45
CA LEU A 64 5.04 -6.59 4.83
C LEU A 64 4.32 -7.16 3.61
N LEU A 65 4.00 -6.31 2.63
CA LEU A 65 3.37 -6.73 1.38
C LEU A 65 4.22 -7.77 0.64
N TYR A 66 5.54 -7.53 0.55
CA TYR A 66 6.45 -8.45 -0.11
C TYR A 66 6.58 -9.79 0.64
N ALA A 67 6.65 -9.75 1.97
CA ALA A 67 6.69 -10.96 2.80
C ALA A 67 5.42 -11.80 2.65
N ALA A 68 4.24 -11.15 2.58
CA ALA A 68 2.97 -11.80 2.34
C ALA A 68 2.93 -12.47 0.95
N ALA A 69 3.29 -11.73 -0.10
CA ALA A 69 3.35 -12.26 -1.47
C ALA A 69 4.31 -13.46 -1.60
N ARG A 70 5.49 -13.35 -0.96
CA ARG A 70 6.47 -14.45 -0.92
C ARG A 70 5.94 -15.69 -0.20
N SER A 71 5.24 -15.51 0.92
CA SER A 71 4.65 -16.61 1.68
C SER A 71 3.52 -17.29 0.92
N ALA A 72 2.64 -16.51 0.28
CA ALA A 72 1.56 -17.04 -0.56
C ALA A 72 2.12 -17.89 -1.71
N ARG A 73 3.15 -17.40 -2.41
CA ARG A 73 3.81 -18.16 -3.48
C ARG A 73 4.38 -19.49 -2.98
N ARG A 74 5.09 -19.49 -1.84
CA ARG A 74 5.64 -20.71 -1.24
C ARG A 74 4.55 -21.71 -0.85
N GLY A 75 3.42 -21.23 -0.32
CA GLY A 75 2.28 -22.08 0.02
C GLY A 75 1.70 -22.77 -1.21
N ALA A 76 1.48 -22.03 -2.30
CA ALA A 76 1.00 -22.59 -3.55
C ALA A 76 1.97 -23.63 -4.14
N GLU A 77 3.28 -23.33 -4.14
CA GLU A 77 4.32 -24.27 -4.59
C GLU A 77 4.32 -25.57 -3.77
N ALA A 78 4.20 -25.47 -2.44
CA ALA A 78 4.15 -26.63 -1.56
C ALA A 78 2.87 -27.47 -1.76
N GLU A 79 1.72 -26.82 -1.97
CA GLU A 79 0.46 -27.51 -2.24
C GLU A 79 0.51 -28.29 -3.56
N VAL A 80 1.07 -27.71 -4.62
CA VAL A 80 1.26 -28.39 -5.91
C VAL A 80 2.19 -29.60 -5.74
N ALA A 81 3.32 -29.44 -5.04
CA ALA A 81 4.26 -30.54 -4.81
C ALA A 81 3.60 -31.70 -4.01
N GLN A 82 2.80 -31.38 -2.99
CA GLN A 82 2.06 -32.39 -2.21
C GLN A 82 1.03 -33.12 -3.06
N ARG A 83 0.28 -32.41 -3.92
CA ARG A 83 -0.70 -33.01 -4.82
C ARG A 83 -0.04 -33.94 -5.85
N LEU A 84 1.11 -33.55 -6.41
CA LEU A 84 1.86 -34.38 -7.34
C LEU A 84 2.40 -35.65 -6.67
N ALA A 85 2.98 -35.53 -5.48
CA ALA A 85 3.44 -36.69 -4.70
C ALA A 85 2.28 -37.64 -4.35
N ALA A 86 1.10 -37.11 -4.02
CA ALA A 86 -0.09 -37.92 -3.75
C ALA A 86 -0.57 -38.68 -5.00
N ILE A 87 -0.47 -38.08 -6.20
CA ILE A 87 -0.80 -38.75 -7.47
C ILE A 87 0.19 -39.90 -7.74
N GLU A 88 1.49 -39.66 -7.60
CA GLU A 88 2.52 -40.70 -7.81
C GLU A 88 2.33 -41.89 -6.86
N VAL A 89 2.05 -41.63 -5.58
CA VAL A 89 1.80 -42.68 -4.58
C VAL A 89 0.57 -43.52 -4.95
N ASN A 90 -0.50 -42.89 -5.43
CA ASN A 90 -1.71 -43.59 -5.86
C ASN A 90 -1.45 -44.43 -7.12
N GLN A 91 -0.71 -43.91 -8.10
CA GLN A 91 -0.33 -44.65 -9.30
C GLN A 91 0.56 -45.86 -8.99
N ALA A 92 1.52 -45.73 -8.07
CA ALA A 92 2.38 -46.82 -7.63
C ALA A 92 1.62 -47.91 -6.85
N ARG A 93 0.55 -47.54 -6.14
CA ARG A 93 -0.35 -48.49 -5.45
C ARG A 93 -1.21 -49.28 -6.43
N ASP A 94 -1.79 -48.62 -7.43
CA ASP A 94 -2.61 -49.28 -8.46
C ASP A 94 -1.79 -50.19 -9.39
N SER A 95 -0.49 -49.92 -9.54
CA SER A 95 0.42 -50.71 -10.38
C SER A 95 0.95 -51.98 -9.69
N ARG A 96 0.64 -52.23 -8.41
CA ARG A 96 1.04 -53.49 -7.77
C ARG A 96 0.23 -54.65 -8.34
N PRO A 97 0.88 -55.75 -8.75
CA PRO A 97 0.18 -56.91 -9.25
C PRO A 97 -0.77 -57.44 -8.16
N ARG A 98 -2.02 -57.72 -8.53
CA ARG A 98 -3.00 -58.29 -7.60
C ARG A 98 -2.50 -59.68 -7.17
N PRO A 99 -2.50 -60.00 -5.87
CA PRO A 99 -2.11 -61.32 -5.42
C PRO A 99 -3.10 -62.33 -6.01
N GLY A 100 -2.62 -63.23 -6.87
CA GLY A 100 -3.41 -64.26 -7.54
C GLY A 100 -3.38 -64.27 -9.08
N GLN A 101 -2.57 -63.45 -9.73
CA GLN A 101 -2.26 -63.60 -11.17
C GLN A 101 -0.86 -64.19 -11.35
N ASP A 102 -0.74 -65.50 -11.15
CA ASP A 102 0.34 -66.30 -11.73
C ASP A 102 -0.27 -67.21 -12.82
N PRO A 103 0.48 -67.49 -13.92
CA PRO A 103 -0.01 -68.26 -15.07
C PRO A 103 -0.25 -69.74 -14.78
#